data_AF-L7MHL5-F1
#
_entry.id   AF-L7MHL5-F1
#
_cell.length_a   1.000
_cell.length_b   1.000
_cell.length_c   1.000
_cell.angle_alpha   90.00
_cell.angle_beta   90.00
_cell.angle_gamma   90.00
#
_symmetry.space_group_name_H-M   'P 1'
#
loop_
_entity.id
_entity.type
_entity.pdbx_description
1 polymer ?
#
loop_
_entity_poly.entity_id
_entity_poly.type
_entity_poly.pdbx_seq_one_letter_code
_entity_poly.pdbx_strand_id
1 'polypeptide(L)'
;LEFQRLGRRTKAPPHPNLNRRQARDWRRLQTNTFPHLHRLHRMYPHRYSDKCPWCEATPTLEHITYECTQRPEAAISPLLNNTPLRWSWEARLAELEMGSQLATLDQARRAAVASGALEEGHHPP
;
A
#
# COMPACT_ATOMS: atom_id res chain seq x y z
N LEU A 1 -3.94 -0.96 26.04
CA LEU A 1 -3.71 -2.14 25.15
C LEU A 1 -4.99 -2.69 24.51
N GLU A 2 -6.16 -2.54 25.14
CA GLU A 2 -7.44 -3.09 24.63
C GLU A 2 -8.08 -2.28 23.49
N PHE A 3 -7.87 -0.97 23.42
CA PHE A 3 -8.37 -0.13 22.31
C PHE A 3 -7.85 -0.58 20.93
N GLN A 4 -6.63 -1.14 20.88
CA GLN A 4 -6.06 -1.69 19.65
C GLN A 4 -6.61 -3.08 19.29
N ARG A 5 -7.30 -3.79 20.19
CA ARG A 5 -7.90 -5.11 19.93
C ARG A 5 -9.27 -4.99 19.26
N LEU A 6 -10.07 -3.99 19.61
CA LEU A 6 -11.42 -3.79 19.05
C LEU A 6 -11.41 -3.34 17.58
N GLY A 7 -10.42 -2.55 17.15
CA GLY A 7 -10.27 -2.18 15.73
C GLY A 7 -9.82 -3.31 14.79
N ARG A 8 -9.40 -4.47 15.34
CA ARG A 8 -8.99 -5.64 14.54
C ARG A 8 -10.17 -6.49 14.06
N ARG A 9 -11.40 -6.26 14.55
CA ARG A 9 -12.59 -7.02 14.14
C ARG A 9 -13.25 -6.54 12.84
N THR A 10 -12.82 -5.42 12.27
CA THR A 10 -13.43 -4.86 11.05
C THR A 10 -12.62 -5.06 9.77
N LYS A 11 -11.35 -5.48 9.88
CA LYS A 11 -10.46 -5.62 8.71
C LYS A 11 -10.25 -7.09 8.37
N ALA A 12 -10.27 -7.40 7.08
CA ALA A 12 -10.09 -8.77 6.58
C ALA A 12 -8.75 -9.35 7.06
N PRO A 13 -8.70 -10.59 7.57
CA PRO A 13 -7.44 -11.20 7.93
C PRO A 13 -6.54 -11.37 6.69
N PRO A 14 -5.21 -11.39 6.87
CA PRO A 14 -4.33 -11.89 5.82
C PRO A 14 -4.71 -13.33 5.47
N HIS A 15 -4.71 -13.66 4.18
CA HIS A 15 -4.99 -15.02 3.72
C HIS A 15 -3.97 -16.00 4.34
N PRO A 16 -4.37 -17.21 4.78
CA PRO A 16 -3.50 -18.15 5.52
C PRO A 16 -2.20 -18.54 4.79
N ASN A 17 -2.24 -18.56 3.45
CA ASN A 17 -1.10 -18.90 2.60
C ASN A 17 -0.17 -17.72 2.29
N LEU A 18 -0.43 -16.51 2.82
CA LEU A 18 0.53 -15.43 2.74
C LEU A 18 1.73 -15.72 3.66
N ASN A 19 2.94 -15.49 3.16
CA ASN A 19 4.12 -15.58 4.00
C ASN A 19 4.10 -14.48 5.08
N ARG A 20 4.93 -14.64 6.13
CA ARG A 20 4.97 -13.72 7.27
C ARG A 20 5.16 -12.26 6.87
N ARG A 21 5.97 -11.99 5.83
CA ARG A 21 6.25 -10.64 5.32
C ARG A 21 5.01 -10.06 4.64
N GLN A 22 4.36 -10.81 3.77
CA GLN A 22 3.13 -10.44 3.08
C GLN A 22 2.00 -10.19 4.09
N ALA A 23 1.82 -11.08 5.06
CA ALA A 23 0.81 -10.92 6.11
C ALA A 23 1.05 -9.68 6.98
N ARG A 24 2.32 -9.34 7.27
CA ARG A 24 2.69 -8.09 7.95
C ARG A 24 2.36 -6.88 7.09
N ASP A 25 2.79 -6.89 5.83
CA ASP A 25 2.61 -5.77 4.91
C ASP A 25 1.12 -5.54 4.61
N TRP A 26 0.30 -6.59 4.54
CA TRP A 26 -1.16 -6.51 4.42
C TRP A 26 -1.78 -5.74 5.58
N ARG A 27 -1.40 -6.08 6.82
CA ARG A 27 -1.82 -5.34 8.02
C ARG A 27 -1.36 -3.89 8.01
N ARG A 28 -0.19 -3.61 7.41
CA ARG A 28 0.31 -2.23 7.27
C ARG A 28 -0.51 -1.43 6.27
N LEU A 29 -0.94 -2.04 5.16
CA LEU A 29 -1.86 -1.39 4.22
C LEU A 29 -3.17 -1.05 4.92
N GLN A 30 -3.74 -2.04 5.60
CA GLN A 30 -4.97 -1.88 6.37
C GLN A 30 -4.89 -0.81 7.44
N THR A 31 -3.76 -0.65 8.12
CA THR A 31 -3.57 0.36 9.19
C THR A 31 -2.99 1.68 8.69
N ASN A 32 -2.91 1.90 7.37
CA ASN A 32 -2.30 3.09 6.77
C ASN A 32 -0.86 3.36 7.27
N THR A 33 -0.10 2.28 7.50
CA THR A 33 1.27 2.31 8.01
C THR A 33 2.30 1.70 7.07
N PHE A 34 1.86 1.27 5.88
CA PHE A 34 2.77 0.91 4.80
C PHE A 34 3.51 2.17 4.31
N PRO A 35 4.80 2.06 3.89
CA PRO A 35 5.57 3.23 3.46
C PRO A 35 4.89 4.00 2.33
N HIS A 36 4.75 5.32 2.51
CA HIS A 36 4.23 6.27 1.52
C HIS A 36 4.76 7.67 1.87
N LEU A 37 4.87 8.55 0.87
CA LEU A 37 5.57 9.83 1.05
C LEU A 37 4.89 10.74 2.09
N HIS A 38 3.56 10.80 2.15
CA HIS A 38 2.88 11.70 3.11
C HIS A 38 3.27 11.38 4.56
N ARG A 39 3.33 10.09 4.92
CA ARG A 39 3.81 9.66 6.25
C ARG A 39 5.29 9.98 6.47
N LEU A 40 6.13 9.79 5.45
CA LEU A 40 7.57 10.06 5.55
C LEU A 40 7.85 11.55 5.67
N HIS A 41 7.14 12.39 4.93
CA HIS A 41 7.21 13.85 5.03
C HIS A 41 6.85 14.33 6.45
N ARG A 42 5.78 13.76 7.04
CA ARG A 42 5.43 14.08 8.43
C ARG A 42 6.51 13.74 9.46
N MET A 43 7.41 12.80 9.16
CA MET A 43 8.53 12.44 10.03
C MET A 43 9.82 13.21 9.69
N TYR A 44 10.07 13.43 8.40
CA TYR A 44 11.29 14.03 7.85
C TYR A 44 10.95 14.99 6.70
N PRO A 45 10.37 16.17 7.00
CA PRO A 45 9.82 17.06 5.98
C PRO A 45 10.87 17.63 5.03
N HIS A 46 12.12 17.73 5.49
CA HIS A 46 13.24 18.20 4.67
C HIS A 46 13.78 17.13 3.70
N ARG A 47 13.42 15.86 3.87
CA ARG A 47 13.92 14.74 3.05
C ARG A 47 12.90 14.24 2.04
N TYR A 48 11.62 14.30 2.37
CA TYR A 48 10.55 13.78 1.52
C TYR A 48 9.58 14.89 1.18
N SER A 49 9.19 14.97 -0.10
CA SER A 49 8.14 15.88 -0.55
C SER A 49 6.76 15.41 -0.07
N ASP A 50 5.88 16.33 0.31
CA ASP A 50 4.46 16.03 0.55
C ASP A 50 3.59 16.13 -0.72
N LYS A 51 4.22 15.95 -1.88
CA LYS A 51 3.57 15.94 -3.19
C LYS A 51 3.84 14.63 -3.89
N CYS A 52 2.81 14.10 -4.53
CA CYS A 52 2.90 12.96 -5.43
C CYS A 52 3.85 13.31 -6.59
N PRO A 53 4.86 12.47 -6.87
CA PRO A 53 5.84 12.75 -7.93
C PRO A 53 5.25 12.66 -9.35
N TRP A 54 4.00 12.20 -9.47
CA TRP A 54 3.35 11.99 -10.76
C TRP A 54 2.26 13.01 -11.09
N CYS A 55 1.55 13.53 -10.08
CA CYS A 55 0.42 14.46 -10.28
C CYS A 55 0.35 15.61 -9.27
N GLU A 56 1.35 15.74 -8.39
CA GLU A 56 1.44 16.75 -7.33
C GLU A 56 0.39 16.71 -6.21
N ALA A 57 -0.65 15.87 -6.30
CA ALA A 57 -1.62 15.68 -5.22
C ALA A 57 -0.96 15.14 -3.93
N THR A 58 -1.65 15.18 -2.79
CA THR A 58 -1.13 14.63 -1.53
C THR A 58 -0.84 13.14 -1.67
N PRO A 59 0.40 12.68 -1.40
CA PRO A 59 0.83 11.30 -1.66
C PRO A 59 0.45 10.37 -0.51
N THR A 60 -0.86 10.27 -0.24
CA THR A 60 -1.42 9.30 0.71
C THR A 60 -1.16 7.87 0.22
N LEU A 61 -1.21 6.89 1.12
CA LEU A 61 -1.04 5.48 0.75
C LEU A 61 -2.04 5.05 -0.34
N GLU A 62 -3.30 5.42 -0.16
CA GLU A 62 -4.38 5.16 -1.12
C GLU A 62 -4.11 5.84 -2.46
N HIS A 63 -3.73 7.12 -2.45
CA HIS A 63 -3.45 7.85 -3.67
C HIS A 63 -2.32 7.20 -4.47
N ILE A 64 -1.16 6.98 -3.83
CA ILE A 64 0.00 6.44 -4.53
C ILE A 64 -0.20 4.99 -4.92
N THR A 65 -1.06 4.22 -4.24
CA THR A 65 -1.27 2.79 -4.47
C THR A 65 -2.42 2.52 -5.43
N TYR A 66 -3.47 3.33 -5.42
CA TYR A 66 -4.72 3.02 -6.10
C TYR A 66 -5.22 4.18 -6.98
N GLU A 67 -5.40 5.39 -6.43
CA GLU A 67 -6.13 6.45 -7.12
C GLU A 67 -5.32 7.21 -8.18
N CYS A 68 -4.00 7.28 -8.06
CA CYS A 68 -3.20 8.11 -8.96
C CYS A 68 -3.22 7.56 -10.40
N THR A 69 -3.84 8.32 -11.31
CA THR A 69 -4.00 8.00 -12.73
C THR A 69 -2.77 8.35 -13.57
N GLN A 70 -1.89 9.23 -13.09
CA GLN A 70 -0.66 9.65 -13.79
C GLN A 70 0.55 8.78 -13.47
N ARG A 71 0.33 7.66 -12.77
CA ARG A 71 1.40 6.75 -12.36
C ARG A 71 2.07 6.11 -13.58
N PRO A 72 3.41 5.99 -13.59
CA PRO A 72 4.12 5.35 -14.68
C PRO A 72 3.72 3.87 -14.78
N GLU A 73 3.65 3.36 -16.00
CA GLU A 73 3.25 1.98 -16.30
C GLU A 73 4.11 0.94 -15.56
N ALA A 74 5.41 1.21 -15.40
CA ALA A 74 6.33 0.36 -14.63
C ALA A 74 5.92 0.16 -13.16
N ALA A 75 5.18 1.11 -12.59
CA ALA A 75 4.67 1.06 -11.21
C ALA A 75 3.28 0.42 -11.10
N ILE A 76 2.69 0.00 -12.22
CA ILE A 76 1.44 -0.76 -12.25
C ILE A 76 1.78 -2.26 -12.20
N SER A 77 1.15 -2.97 -11.27
CA SER A 77 1.33 -4.40 -11.10
C SER A 77 0.62 -5.13 -12.23
N PRO A 78 1.29 -6.08 -12.91
CA PRO A 78 0.65 -6.93 -13.90
C PRO A 78 -0.41 -7.85 -13.26
N LEU A 79 -0.38 -8.03 -11.94
CA LEU A 79 -1.35 -8.84 -11.20
C LEU A 79 -2.69 -8.13 -10.99
N LEU A 80 -2.77 -6.81 -11.26
CA LEU A 80 -4.03 -6.06 -11.18
C LEU A 80 -4.97 -6.33 -12.36
N ASN A 81 -4.49 -6.93 -13.46
CA ASN A 81 -5.22 -7.09 -14.73
C ASN A 81 -6.58 -7.83 -14.61
N ASN A 82 -6.88 -8.44 -13.47
CA ASN A 82 -8.14 -9.18 -13.22
C ASN A 82 -9.00 -8.63 -12.08
N THR A 83 -8.68 -7.47 -11.49
CA THR A 83 -9.59 -6.83 -10.52
C THR A 83 -10.14 -5.53 -11.08
N PRO A 84 -11.45 -5.41 -11.35
CA PRO A 84 -12.00 -4.16 -11.84
C PRO A 84 -11.70 -3.02 -10.85
N LEU A 85 -11.25 -1.89 -11.37
CA LEU A 85 -11.01 -0.60 -10.69
C LEU A 85 -12.30 0.04 -10.10
N ARG A 86 -13.30 -0.76 -9.75
CA ARG A 86 -14.66 -0.34 -9.38
C ARG A 86 -14.87 -0.33 -7.85
N TRP A 87 -13.86 -0.67 -7.06
CA TRP A 87 -13.96 -0.79 -5.61
C TRP A 87 -13.26 0.37 -4.93
N SER A 88 -13.81 0.86 -3.81
CA SER A 88 -13.07 1.79 -2.96
C SER A 88 -11.82 1.11 -2.40
N TRP A 89 -10.85 1.91 -1.95
CA TRP A 89 -9.65 1.39 -1.29
C TRP A 89 -9.98 0.49 -0.08
N GLU A 90 -11.01 0.83 0.68
CA GLU A 90 -11.45 0.00 1.82
C GLU A 90 -11.99 -1.35 1.37
N ALA A 91 -12.78 -1.39 0.29
CA ALA A 91 -13.28 -2.65 -0.26
C ALA A 91 -12.13 -3.53 -0.77
N ARG A 92 -11.13 -2.92 -1.41
CA ARG A 92 -9.91 -3.65 -1.82
C ARG A 92 -9.16 -4.24 -0.63
N LEU A 93 -9.10 -3.54 0.49
CA LEU A 93 -8.47 -4.01 1.74
C LEU A 93 -9.32 -4.98 2.57
N ALA A 94 -10.58 -5.20 2.16
CA ALA A 94 -11.50 -6.18 2.73
C ALA A 94 -11.48 -7.53 2.00
N GLU A 95 -10.72 -7.64 0.91
CA GLU A 95 -10.57 -8.87 0.13
C GLU A 95 -9.99 -10.02 0.95
N LEU A 96 -10.59 -11.20 0.80
CA LEU A 96 -10.15 -12.44 1.46
C LEU A 96 -9.33 -13.34 0.52
N GLU A 97 -9.49 -13.18 -0.79
CA GLU A 97 -8.84 -14.02 -1.79
C GLU A 97 -7.33 -13.75 -1.86
N MET A 98 -6.55 -14.84 -1.89
CA MET A 98 -5.09 -14.77 -1.94
C MET A 98 -4.59 -13.97 -3.13
N GLY A 99 -5.18 -14.18 -4.31
CA GLY A 99 -4.82 -13.47 -5.54
C GLY A 99 -5.04 -11.96 -5.42
N SER A 100 -6.19 -11.55 -4.88
CA SER A 100 -6.52 -10.13 -4.62
C SER A 100 -5.54 -9.49 -3.62
N GLN A 101 -5.24 -10.17 -2.53
CA GLN A 101 -4.30 -9.67 -1.52
C GLN A 101 -2.88 -9.55 -2.10
N LEU A 102 -2.41 -10.54 -2.87
CA LEU A 102 -1.10 -10.51 -3.53
C LEU A 102 -0.99 -9.39 -4.56
N ALA A 103 -1.99 -9.21 -5.41
CA ALA A 103 -2.00 -8.14 -6.41
C ALA A 103 -1.96 -6.75 -5.75
N THR A 104 -2.69 -6.57 -4.65
CA THR A 104 -2.68 -5.31 -3.88
C THR A 104 -1.33 -5.07 -3.21
N LEU A 105 -0.72 -6.11 -2.63
CA LEU A 105 0.61 -6.02 -2.01
C LEU A 105 1.69 -5.68 -3.04
N ASP A 106 1.64 -6.33 -4.21
CA ASP A 106 2.57 -6.04 -5.30
C ASP A 106 2.40 -4.61 -5.81
N GLN A 107 1.15 -4.16 -6.01
CA GLN A 107 0.86 -2.78 -6.41
C GLN A 107 1.40 -1.76 -5.42
N ALA A 108 1.12 -1.94 -4.13
CA ALA A 108 1.57 -1.02 -3.09
C ALA A 108 3.10 -0.96 -3.03
N ARG A 109 3.76 -2.11 -3.21
CA ARG A 109 5.23 -2.16 -3.22
C ARG A 109 5.81 -1.42 -4.42
N ARG A 110 5.33 -1.71 -5.63
CA ARG A 110 5.79 -1.05 -6.86
C ARG A 110 5.58 0.47 -6.79
N ALA A 111 4.41 0.89 -6.33
CA ALA A 111 4.08 2.29 -6.11
C ALA A 111 5.03 2.96 -5.10
N ALA A 112 5.28 2.31 -3.96
CA ALA A 112 6.18 2.85 -2.94
C ALA A 112 7.62 2.96 -3.45
N VAL A 113 8.10 1.97 -4.22
CA VAL A 113 9.43 2.03 -4.84
C VAL A 113 9.50 3.15 -5.88
N ALA A 114 8.58 3.18 -6.82
CA ALA A 114 8.58 4.16 -7.90
C ALA A 114 8.36 5.61 -7.43
N SER A 115 7.68 5.80 -6.30
CA SER A 115 7.52 7.12 -5.67
C SER A 115 8.70 7.53 -4.80
N GLY A 116 9.67 6.64 -4.55
CA GLY A 116 10.78 6.88 -3.62
C GLY A 116 10.41 6.75 -2.13
N ALA A 117 9.22 6.24 -1.81
CA ALA A 117 8.81 5.96 -0.43
C ALA A 117 9.39 4.64 0.14
N LEU A 118 9.96 3.79 -0.72
CA LEU A 118 10.63 2.55 -0.34
C LEU A 118 11.86 2.35 -1.22
N GLU A 119 12.99 1.96 -0.64
CA GLU A 119 14.18 1.61 -1.42
C GLU A 119 14.00 0.25 -2.13
N GLU A 120 14.45 0.18 -3.37
CA GLU A 120 14.54 -1.08 -4.11
C GLU A 120 15.68 -1.91 -3.52
N GLY A 121 15.37 -3.05 -2.89
CA GLY A 121 16.38 -4.04 -2.51
C GLY A 121 17.03 -3.93 -1.12
N HIS A 122 16.63 -3.04 -0.20
CA HIS A 122 17.17 -3.10 1.16
C HIS A 122 16.55 -4.24 1.98
N HIS A 123 17.20 -5.40 1.91
CA HIS A 123 17.19 -6.43 2.95
C HIS A 123 18.08 -5.92 4.11
N PRO A 124 17.54 -5.53 5.27
CA PRO A 124 18.38 -5.40 6.45
C PRO A 124 18.77 -6.81 6.94
N PRO A 125 19.96 -6.97 7.57
CA PRO A 125 20.49 -8.27 7.99
C PRO A 125 19.56 -9.01 8.97
#